data_AF-A0A4Z2IDQ9-F1
#
_entry.id   AF-A0A4Z2IDQ9-F1
#
_cell.length_a   1.000
_cell.length_b   1.000
_cell.length_c   1.000
_cell.angle_alpha   90.00
_cell.angle_beta   90.00
_cell.angle_gamma   90.00
#
_symmetry.space_group_name_H-M   'P 1'
#
loop_
_entity.id
_entity.type
_entity.pdbx_description
1 polymer ?
#
loop_
_entity_poly.entity_id
_entity_poly.type
_entity_poly.pdbx_seq_one_letter_code
_entity_poly.pdbx_strand_id
1 'polypeptide(L)'
;MGCRFLELESSGQRSELRLHYRTKGQQPHTEVFPYSLADDQWHKVSVAVSASHVILHIDCNRIYERVVEAPYMDIPDDASFWLGQRNTAHGFFKGVMQDVQILVMPQGYISQCPDLNRTCPTCNDFHGLVQKIMELQDILAKTSGKLSRAEEKMNGLDGCYCERTCSVKGVVYREDEGWTDGCKNCTCTSLSTSPQHFPYQSACRSHSKAVVLKRGDE
;
A
#
# COMPACT_ATOMS: atom_id res chain seq x y z
N MET A 1 37.44 44.03 8.68
CA MET A 1 37.88 42.78 9.33
C MET A 1 36.60 42.02 9.66
N GLY A 2 36.24 41.01 8.85
CA GLY A 2 34.93 40.34 8.96
C GLY A 2 34.88 39.36 10.13
N CYS A 3 33.74 39.30 10.82
CA CYS A 3 33.48 38.33 11.88
C CYS A 3 33.07 36.98 11.25
N ARG A 4 33.66 35.87 11.70
CA ARG A 4 33.32 34.51 11.24
C ARG A 4 32.24 33.91 12.12
N PHE A 5 31.02 33.76 11.61
CA PHE A 5 29.88 33.20 12.35
C PHE A 5 29.83 31.68 12.33
N LEU A 6 29.90 31.09 11.13
CA LEU A 6 29.84 29.66 10.88
C LEU A 6 30.70 29.33 9.65
N GLU A 7 31.52 28.30 9.72
CA GLU A 7 32.35 27.83 8.61
C GLU A 7 32.54 26.32 8.73
N LEU A 8 32.33 25.61 7.61
CA LEU A 8 32.74 24.22 7.47
C LEU A 8 33.98 24.16 6.59
N GLU A 9 35.07 23.66 7.15
CA GLU A 9 36.36 23.52 6.46
C GLU A 9 36.68 22.03 6.30
N SER A 10 37.07 21.63 5.08
CA SER A 10 37.70 20.34 4.81
C SER A 10 39.21 20.55 4.67
N SER A 11 39.99 19.96 5.56
CA SER A 11 41.44 20.08 5.59
C SER A 11 42.09 18.81 5.08
N GLY A 12 42.43 18.77 3.78
CA GLY A 12 43.13 17.63 3.18
C GLY A 12 44.52 17.37 3.78
N GLN A 13 45.26 18.43 4.15
CA GLN A 13 46.59 18.29 4.77
C GLN A 13 46.56 17.65 6.16
N ARG A 14 45.44 17.81 6.88
CA ARG A 14 45.26 17.31 8.24
C ARG A 14 44.35 16.09 8.29
N SER A 15 43.72 15.71 7.18
CA SER A 15 42.71 14.66 7.10
C SER A 15 41.57 14.85 8.11
N GLU A 16 41.07 16.08 8.19
CA GLU A 16 40.06 16.49 9.17
C GLU A 16 39.00 17.41 8.56
N LEU A 17 37.78 17.27 9.04
CA LEU A 17 36.72 18.27 8.91
C LEU A 17 36.69 19.17 10.15
N ARG A 18 36.46 20.46 9.95
CA ARG A 18 36.45 21.45 11.03
C ARG A 18 35.21 22.32 10.93
N LEU A 19 34.39 22.29 11.97
CA LEU A 19 33.26 23.20 12.11
C LEU A 19 33.69 24.35 13.02
N HIS A 20 33.82 25.53 12.44
CA HIS A 20 34.10 26.75 13.20
C HIS A 20 32.81 27.51 13.43
N TYR A 21 32.58 27.92 14.66
CA TYR A 21 31.40 28.72 15.00
C TYR A 21 31.69 29.67 16.16
N ARG A 22 30.74 30.56 16.47
CA ARG A 22 30.80 31.42 17.64
C ARG A 22 29.80 30.97 18.67
N THR A 23 30.13 31.08 19.95
CA THR A 23 29.18 30.82 21.03
C THR A 23 28.43 32.10 21.41
N LYS A 24 27.45 32.03 22.33
CA LYS A 24 26.68 33.20 22.80
C LYS A 24 27.58 34.33 23.33
N GLY A 25 28.71 33.98 23.95
CA GLY A 25 29.72 34.93 24.41
C GLY A 25 30.58 35.54 23.31
N GLN A 26 30.22 35.32 22.04
CA GLN A 26 30.99 35.72 20.86
C GLN A 26 32.42 35.17 20.91
N GLN A 27 32.62 34.01 21.54
CA GLN A 27 33.92 33.33 21.55
C GLN A 27 34.03 32.42 20.33
N PRO A 28 35.16 32.45 19.59
CA PRO A 28 35.38 31.52 18.50
C PRO A 28 35.63 30.12 19.06
N HIS A 29 34.92 29.14 18.52
CA HIS A 29 35.08 27.72 18.85
C HIS A 29 35.34 26.91 17.58
N THR A 30 36.00 25.76 17.72
CA THR A 30 36.32 24.88 16.59
C THR A 30 36.15 23.42 16.99
N GLU A 31 35.22 22.75 16.33
CA GLU A 31 35.01 21.31 16.45
C GLU A 31 35.78 20.59 15.34
N VAL A 32 36.64 19.67 15.74
CA VAL A 32 37.48 18.88 14.81
C VAL A 32 36.96 17.46 14.72
N PHE A 33 36.68 17.02 13.50
CA PHE A 33 36.22 15.68 13.15
C PHE A 33 37.29 14.99 12.30
N PRO A 34 38.03 14.02 12.85
CA PRO A 34 39.00 13.24 12.09
C PRO A 34 38.32 12.45 10.97
N TYR A 35 38.43 12.92 9.74
CA TYR A 35 37.88 12.23 8.56
C TYR A 35 38.55 12.78 7.31
N SER A 36 39.07 11.89 6.47
CA SER A 36 39.74 12.26 5.22
C SER A 36 38.72 12.31 4.08
N LEU A 37 38.49 13.49 3.52
CA LEU A 37 37.69 13.68 2.29
C LEU A 37 38.56 13.95 1.04
N ALA A 38 39.85 14.17 1.23
CA ALA A 38 40.77 14.54 0.14
C ALA A 38 41.44 13.28 -0.44
N ASP A 39 40.62 12.31 -0.84
CA ASP A 39 41.03 11.00 -1.36
C ASP A 39 40.74 10.82 -2.87
N ASP A 40 40.36 11.92 -3.54
CA ASP A 40 40.00 11.96 -4.97
C ASP A 40 38.73 11.18 -5.31
N GLN A 41 37.83 10.96 -4.33
CA GLN A 41 36.51 10.37 -4.53
C GLN A 41 35.38 11.38 -4.26
N TRP A 42 34.19 11.05 -4.76
CA TRP A 42 32.98 11.80 -4.46
C TRP A 42 32.43 11.40 -3.09
N HIS A 43 32.18 12.39 -2.24
CA HIS A 43 31.55 12.21 -0.95
C HIS A 43 30.28 13.04 -0.80
N LYS A 44 29.26 12.44 -0.18
CA LYS A 44 28.07 13.14 0.29
C LYS A 44 28.29 13.59 1.72
N VAL A 45 28.44 14.90 1.93
CA VAL A 45 28.73 15.48 3.24
C VAL A 45 27.52 16.27 3.73
N SER A 46 27.06 15.98 4.94
CA SER A 46 26.01 16.75 5.62
C SER A 46 26.39 17.02 7.07
N VAL A 47 26.41 18.30 7.45
CA VAL A 47 26.55 18.75 8.84
C VAL A 47 25.23 19.35 9.31
N ALA A 48 24.64 18.74 10.33
CA ALA A 48 23.43 19.25 10.97
C ALA A 48 23.78 19.83 12.34
N VAL A 49 23.31 21.03 12.62
CA VAL A 49 23.48 21.73 13.89
C VAL A 49 22.10 21.97 14.48
N SER A 50 21.84 21.44 15.68
CA SER A 50 20.57 21.62 16.39
C SER A 50 20.84 21.90 17.86
N ALA A 51 20.60 23.13 18.30
CA ALA A 51 20.92 23.60 19.66
C ALA A 51 22.39 23.29 20.04
N SER A 52 22.62 22.31 20.91
CA SER A 52 23.94 21.84 21.34
C SER A 52 24.38 20.55 20.66
N HIS A 53 23.67 20.07 19.64
CA HIS A 53 23.98 18.82 18.94
C HIS A 53 24.53 19.11 17.54
N VAL A 54 25.70 18.54 17.25
CA VAL A 54 26.28 18.53 15.91
C VAL A 54 26.34 17.09 15.43
N ILE A 55 25.78 16.85 14.25
CA ILE A 55 25.78 15.54 13.61
C ILE A 55 26.43 15.66 12.24
N LEU A 56 27.47 14.87 12.01
CA LEU A 56 28.18 14.78 10.73
C LEU A 56 27.86 13.45 10.07
N HIS A 57 27.30 13.54 8.86
CA HIS A 57 27.08 12.41 7.98
C HIS A 57 28.05 12.46 6.80
N ILE A 58 28.66 11.32 6.50
CA ILE A 58 29.44 11.11 5.28
C ILE A 58 28.87 9.88 4.57
N ASP A 59 28.57 10.03 3.28
CA ASP A 59 28.04 8.95 2.43
C ASP A 59 26.81 8.27 3.03
N CYS A 60 25.91 9.10 3.55
CA CYS A 60 24.69 8.68 4.24
C CYS A 60 24.91 7.85 5.52
N ASN A 61 26.12 7.86 6.10
CA ASN A 61 26.43 7.23 7.37
C ASN A 61 26.65 8.30 8.44
N ARG A 62 26.07 8.12 9.62
CA ARG A 62 26.32 9.00 10.77
C ARG A 62 27.68 8.68 11.36
N ILE A 63 28.69 9.48 11.01
CA ILE A 63 30.09 9.25 11.42
C ILE A 63 30.33 9.83 12.81
N TYR A 64 29.79 11.03 13.08
CA TYR A 64 29.93 11.68 14.38
C TYR A 64 28.60 12.26 14.86
N GLU A 65 28.38 12.16 16.16
CA GLU A 65 27.32 12.85 16.90
C GLU A 65 27.96 13.39 18.18
N ARG A 66 27.90 14.72 18.37
CA ARG A 66 28.54 15.40 19.50
C ARG A 66 27.59 16.37 20.16
N VAL A 67 27.71 16.44 21.47
CA VAL A 67 27.19 17.56 22.27
C VAL A 67 28.29 18.61 22.38
N VAL A 68 27.99 19.82 21.95
CA VAL A 68 28.92 20.95 21.87
C VAL A 68 28.32 22.17 22.56
N GLU A 69 29.14 23.18 22.85
CA GLU A 69 28.59 24.47 23.29
C GLU A 69 27.72 25.07 22.18
N ALA A 70 26.51 25.49 22.53
CA ALA A 70 25.50 25.93 21.56
C ALA A 70 26.04 27.06 20.66
N PRO A 71 26.07 26.85 19.33
CA PRO A 71 26.43 27.90 18.39
C PRO A 71 25.46 29.08 18.46
N TYR A 72 26.00 30.28 18.32
CA TYR A 72 25.24 31.51 18.17
C TYR A 72 24.72 31.57 16.72
N MET A 73 23.42 31.39 16.57
CA MET A 73 22.75 31.28 15.26
C MET A 73 21.98 32.55 14.85
N ASP A 74 22.04 33.62 15.64
CA ASP A 74 21.47 34.92 15.25
C ASP A 74 22.46 35.62 14.31
N ILE A 75 22.47 35.17 13.05
CA ILE A 75 23.32 35.72 12.00
C ILE A 75 22.67 37.02 11.49
N PRO A 76 23.40 38.15 11.47
CA PRO A 76 22.88 39.43 10.96
C PRO A 76 22.46 39.37 9.48
N ASP A 77 21.48 40.17 9.10
CA ASP A 77 20.97 40.24 7.72
C ASP A 77 22.01 40.75 6.71
N ASP A 78 23.01 41.51 7.16
CA ASP A 78 24.11 42.01 6.34
C ASP A 78 25.28 41.02 6.22
N ALA A 79 25.12 39.79 6.73
CA ALA A 79 26.13 38.77 6.64
C ALA A 79 26.35 38.30 5.20
N SER A 80 27.62 38.16 4.81
CA SER A 80 28.03 37.60 3.53
C SER A 80 28.21 36.07 3.63
N PHE A 81 27.66 35.34 2.67
CA PHE A 81 27.95 33.92 2.49
C PHE A 81 29.08 33.71 1.48
N TRP A 82 30.03 32.84 1.81
CA TRP A 82 31.17 32.50 0.96
C TRP A 82 31.18 31.00 0.70
N LEU A 83 31.39 30.62 -0.57
CA LEU A 83 31.54 29.23 -0.99
C LEU A 83 32.90 29.03 -1.67
N GLY A 84 33.59 27.95 -1.31
CA GLY A 84 34.91 27.62 -1.87
C GLY A 84 36.02 28.56 -1.44
N GLN A 85 35.76 29.50 -0.54
CA GLN A 85 36.77 30.37 0.06
C GLN A 85 36.22 30.93 1.37
N ARG A 86 37.12 31.33 2.28
CA ARG A 86 36.76 31.95 3.56
C ARG A 86 36.67 33.47 3.46
N ASN A 87 37.63 34.08 2.78
CA ASN A 87 37.72 35.50 2.53
C ASN A 87 38.72 35.75 1.38
N THR A 88 38.89 37.02 0.99
CA THR A 88 39.80 37.44 -0.10
C THR A 88 41.29 37.19 0.16
N ALA A 89 41.68 36.79 1.36
CA ALA A 89 43.08 36.54 1.75
C ALA A 89 43.43 35.04 1.84
N HIS A 90 42.46 34.13 1.72
CA HIS A 90 42.70 32.69 1.80
C HIS A 90 42.58 32.03 0.42
N GLY A 91 43.25 30.89 0.25
CA GLY A 91 43.21 30.12 -0.99
C GLY A 91 41.83 29.51 -1.26
N PHE A 92 41.55 29.29 -2.54
CA PHE A 92 40.32 28.62 -2.99
C PHE A 92 40.33 27.14 -2.63
N PHE A 93 39.13 26.60 -2.43
CA PHE A 93 38.88 25.17 -2.38
C PHE A 93 39.41 24.52 -3.65
N LYS A 94 40.15 23.42 -3.47
CA LYS A 94 40.72 22.63 -4.56
C LYS A 94 39.94 21.34 -4.69
N GLY A 95 39.12 21.25 -5.73
CA GLY A 95 38.27 20.09 -6.00
C GLY A 95 36.99 20.53 -6.71
N VAL A 96 36.02 19.63 -6.75
CA VAL A 96 34.69 19.89 -7.31
C VAL A 96 33.66 19.80 -6.19
N MET A 97 32.73 20.76 -6.16
CA MET A 97 31.56 20.73 -5.30
C MET A 97 30.32 20.64 -6.19
N GLN A 98 29.35 19.84 -5.78
CA GLN A 98 28.07 19.69 -6.47
C GLN A 98 26.94 19.78 -5.44
N ASP A 99 25.86 20.47 -5.83
CA ASP A 99 24.61 20.54 -5.07
C ASP A 99 24.79 21.03 -3.61
N VAL A 100 25.49 22.15 -3.46
CA VAL A 100 25.71 22.76 -2.13
C VAL A 100 24.43 23.46 -1.68
N GLN A 101 23.84 22.98 -0.59
CA GLN A 101 22.60 23.49 -0.04
C GLN A 101 22.75 23.87 1.43
N ILE A 102 22.09 24.95 1.84
CA ILE A 102 21.90 25.32 3.24
C ILE A 102 20.42 25.19 3.53
N LEU A 103 20.06 24.26 4.40
CA LEU A 103 18.68 23.94 4.71
C LEU A 103 18.36 24.36 6.15
N VAL A 104 17.47 25.34 6.30
CA VAL A 104 16.96 25.78 7.60
C VAL A 104 15.70 24.99 7.93
N MET A 105 15.89 23.69 8.19
CA MET A 105 14.79 22.79 8.54
C MET A 105 15.29 21.63 9.42
N PRO A 106 14.40 21.04 10.24
CA PRO A 106 14.73 19.81 10.95
C PRO A 106 15.11 18.69 9.97
N GLN A 107 16.11 17.87 10.32
CA GLN A 107 16.53 16.70 9.54
C GLN A 107 16.90 16.99 8.07
N GLY A 108 17.48 18.17 7.78
CA GLY A 108 17.88 18.55 6.42
C GLY A 108 18.79 17.55 5.69
N TYR A 109 19.54 16.70 6.42
CA TYR A 109 20.37 15.64 5.85
C TYR A 109 19.58 14.61 5.00
N ILE A 110 18.25 14.49 5.21
CA ILE A 110 17.39 13.59 4.45
C ILE A 110 17.29 14.03 2.97
N SER A 111 17.48 15.32 2.67
CA SER A 111 17.50 15.83 1.28
C SER A 111 18.54 15.13 0.39
N GLN A 112 19.73 14.87 0.93
CA GLN A 112 20.82 14.20 0.23
C GLN A 112 20.77 12.67 0.37
N CYS A 113 20.12 12.19 1.44
CA CYS A 113 20.05 10.78 1.85
C CYS A 113 18.63 10.42 2.35
N PRO A 114 17.66 10.23 1.44
CA PRO A 114 16.24 10.02 1.81
C PRO A 114 16.00 8.75 2.63
N ASP A 115 16.90 7.76 2.51
CA ASP A 115 16.77 6.46 3.17
C ASP A 115 17.30 6.44 4.62
N LEU A 116 18.01 7.48 5.07
CA LEU A 116 18.68 7.48 6.38
C LEU A 116 17.70 7.40 7.56
N ASN A 117 16.48 7.94 7.39
CA ASN A 117 15.43 7.92 8.41
C ASN A 117 14.44 6.73 8.26
N ARG A 118 14.70 5.80 7.32
CA ARG A 118 13.89 4.56 7.17
C ARG A 118 14.08 3.56 8.31
N THR A 119 14.97 3.84 9.26
CA THR A 119 15.18 3.02 10.47
C THR A 119 14.18 3.32 11.59
N CYS A 120 13.29 4.32 11.46
CA CYS A 120 12.17 4.50 12.39
C CYS A 120 10.87 3.89 11.82
N PRO A 121 10.42 2.72 12.32
CA PRO A 121 9.30 1.97 11.76
C PRO A 121 7.94 2.69 11.81
N THR A 122 7.82 3.81 12.54
CA THR A 122 6.53 4.50 12.75
C THR A 122 6.36 5.80 11.97
N CYS A 123 7.41 6.42 11.43
CA CYS A 123 7.31 7.78 10.89
C CYS A 123 7.30 7.87 9.35
N ASN A 124 7.48 6.76 8.63
CA ASN A 124 7.67 6.81 7.16
C ASN A 124 6.71 5.94 6.32
N ASP A 125 5.66 5.34 6.86
CA ASP A 125 4.73 4.54 6.03
C ASP A 125 3.60 5.39 5.42
N PHE A 126 3.82 6.67 5.07
CA PHE A 126 2.79 7.42 4.32
C PHE A 126 2.67 6.90 2.89
N HIS A 127 3.79 6.73 2.17
CA HIS A 127 3.76 6.21 0.81
C HIS A 127 3.36 4.73 0.73
N GLY A 128 3.80 3.89 1.68
CA GLY A 128 3.37 2.50 1.71
C GLY A 128 1.94 2.33 2.22
N LEU A 129 1.42 3.20 3.09
CA LEU A 129 -0.01 3.25 3.39
C LEU A 129 -0.83 3.67 2.16
N VAL A 130 -0.40 4.69 1.43
CA VAL A 130 -1.06 5.10 0.17
C VAL A 130 -1.05 3.96 -0.85
N GLN A 131 0.08 3.26 -1.01
CA GLN A 131 0.18 2.10 -1.91
C GLN A 131 -0.74 0.96 -1.46
N LYS A 132 -0.80 0.65 -0.16
CA LYS A 132 -1.72 -0.36 0.41
C LYS A 132 -3.19 0.03 0.19
N ILE A 133 -3.54 1.31 0.29
CA ILE A 133 -4.90 1.80 0.02
C ILE A 133 -5.25 1.60 -1.46
N MET A 134 -4.34 1.95 -2.38
CA MET A 134 -4.56 1.73 -3.81
C MET A 134 -4.69 0.24 -4.15
N GLU A 135 -3.88 -0.62 -3.54
CA GLU A 135 -3.96 -2.07 -3.71
C GLU A 135 -5.29 -2.64 -3.20
N LEU A 136 -5.75 -2.18 -2.02
CA LEU A 136 -7.05 -2.58 -1.48
C LEU A 136 -8.22 -2.11 -2.36
N GLN A 137 -8.14 -0.91 -2.92
CA GLN A 137 -9.15 -0.41 -3.88
C GLN A 137 -9.21 -1.27 -5.15
N ASP A 138 -8.06 -1.70 -5.68
CA ASP A 138 -7.99 -2.60 -6.84
C ASP A 138 -8.57 -3.99 -6.53
N ILE A 139 -8.23 -4.56 -5.36
CA ILE A 139 -8.78 -5.84 -4.91
C ILE A 139 -10.31 -5.74 -4.74
N LEU A 140 -10.80 -4.64 -4.17
CA LEU A 140 -12.24 -4.42 -3.99
C LEU A 140 -12.94 -4.34 -5.35
N ALA A 141 -12.41 -3.57 -6.30
CA ALA A 141 -12.97 -3.46 -7.64
C ALA A 141 -12.99 -4.81 -8.37
N LYS A 142 -11.90 -5.59 -8.30
CA LYS A 142 -11.83 -6.93 -8.87
C LYS A 142 -12.81 -7.90 -8.22
N THR A 143 -12.97 -7.83 -6.90
CA THR A 143 -13.88 -8.70 -6.15
C THR A 143 -15.34 -8.35 -6.45
N SER A 144 -15.68 -7.06 -6.48
CA SER A 144 -16.99 -6.56 -6.89
C SER A 144 -17.33 -6.99 -8.32
N GLY A 145 -16.39 -6.88 -9.26
CA GLY A 145 -16.59 -7.35 -10.63
C GLY A 145 -16.77 -8.86 -10.75
N LYS A 146 -16.03 -9.65 -9.96
CA LYS A 146 -16.23 -11.12 -9.89
C LYS A 146 -17.60 -11.47 -9.31
N LEU A 147 -18.03 -10.76 -8.27
CA LEU A 147 -19.33 -10.98 -7.62
C LEU A 147 -20.48 -10.63 -8.56
N SER A 148 -20.43 -9.48 -9.23
CA SER A 148 -21.43 -9.06 -10.23
C SER A 148 -21.58 -10.09 -11.36
N ARG A 149 -20.46 -10.63 -11.88
CA ARG A 149 -20.50 -11.72 -12.88
C ARG A 149 -21.11 -13.01 -12.33
N ALA A 150 -20.85 -13.33 -11.07
CA ALA A 150 -21.43 -14.51 -10.42
C ALA A 150 -22.94 -14.34 -10.21
N GLU A 151 -23.38 -13.15 -9.77
CA GLU A 151 -24.79 -12.78 -9.62
C GLU A 151 -25.54 -12.84 -10.96
N GLU A 152 -24.97 -12.30 -12.06
CA GLU A 152 -25.57 -12.42 -13.39
C GLU A 152 -25.72 -13.87 -13.84
N LYS A 153 -24.69 -14.70 -13.63
CA LYS A 153 -24.75 -16.12 -13.96
C LYS A 153 -25.77 -16.87 -13.11
N MET A 154 -25.92 -16.52 -11.84
CA MET A 154 -26.95 -17.06 -10.95
C MET A 154 -28.35 -16.64 -11.40
N ASN A 155 -28.57 -15.36 -11.71
CA ASN A 155 -29.84 -14.88 -12.24
C ASN A 155 -30.21 -15.55 -13.58
N GLY A 156 -29.21 -15.84 -14.42
CA GLY A 156 -29.41 -16.61 -15.65
C GLY A 156 -29.87 -18.06 -15.41
N LEU A 157 -29.54 -18.65 -14.26
CA LEU A 157 -30.01 -19.99 -13.86
C LEU A 157 -31.38 -19.94 -13.17
N ASP A 158 -31.71 -18.85 -12.48
CA ASP A 158 -33.01 -18.65 -11.82
C ASP A 158 -34.16 -18.51 -12.84
N GLY A 159 -33.84 -18.20 -14.11
CA GLY A 159 -34.77 -18.21 -15.24
C GLY A 159 -35.00 -19.57 -15.93
N CYS A 160 -34.36 -20.65 -15.48
CA CYS A 160 -34.55 -21.97 -16.09
C CYS A 160 -35.91 -22.55 -15.70
N TYR A 161 -36.88 -22.46 -16.62
CA TYR A 161 -38.10 -23.24 -16.57
C TYR A 161 -37.77 -24.72 -16.83
N CYS A 162 -37.65 -25.51 -15.75
CA CYS A 162 -37.54 -26.96 -15.87
C CYS A 162 -38.88 -27.50 -16.37
N GLU A 163 -38.95 -27.93 -17.63
CA GLU A 163 -40.15 -28.57 -18.19
C GLU A 163 -40.43 -29.86 -17.41
N ARG A 164 -41.56 -29.89 -16.70
CA ARG A 164 -41.94 -30.98 -15.79
C ARG A 164 -42.62 -32.07 -16.62
N THR A 165 -41.99 -33.25 -16.70
CA THR A 165 -42.46 -34.35 -17.55
C THR A 165 -42.45 -35.71 -16.84
N CYS A 166 -43.41 -36.57 -17.13
CA CYS A 166 -43.45 -37.98 -16.74
C CYS A 166 -43.09 -38.88 -17.93
N SER A 167 -42.18 -39.86 -17.75
CA SER A 167 -41.90 -40.87 -18.79
C SER A 167 -42.53 -42.21 -18.41
N VAL A 168 -43.47 -42.68 -19.22
CA VAL A 168 -44.24 -43.91 -18.97
C VAL A 168 -44.22 -44.76 -20.22
N LYS A 169 -43.70 -46.00 -20.12
CA LYS A 169 -43.60 -46.96 -21.24
C LYS A 169 -42.91 -46.37 -22.49
N GLY A 170 -41.95 -45.46 -22.29
CA GLY A 170 -41.20 -44.81 -23.37
C GLY A 170 -41.86 -43.58 -23.99
N VAL A 171 -43.06 -43.19 -23.55
CA VAL A 171 -43.75 -41.96 -23.98
C VAL A 171 -43.62 -40.91 -22.89
N VAL A 172 -43.26 -39.68 -23.28
CA VAL A 172 -43.09 -38.53 -22.38
C VAL A 172 -44.36 -37.70 -22.37
N TYR A 173 -44.94 -37.51 -21.20
CA TYR A 173 -46.11 -36.67 -20.95
C TYR A 173 -45.70 -35.42 -20.18
N ARG A 174 -46.28 -34.26 -20.53
CA ARG A 174 -46.11 -33.02 -19.77
C ARG A 174 -46.92 -33.06 -18.48
N GLU A 175 -46.54 -32.24 -17.51
CA GLU A 175 -47.32 -32.03 -16.30
C GLU A 175 -48.78 -31.67 -16.64
N ASP A 176 -49.72 -32.29 -15.91
CA ASP A 176 -51.17 -32.23 -16.12
C ASP A 176 -51.70 -32.86 -17.42
N GLU A 177 -50.82 -33.40 -18.27
CA GLU A 177 -51.24 -34.15 -19.44
C GLU A 177 -51.83 -35.51 -19.04
N GLY A 178 -53.00 -35.82 -19.61
CA GLY A 178 -53.75 -37.05 -19.33
C GLY A 178 -53.68 -38.06 -20.47
N TRP A 179 -53.58 -39.34 -20.14
CA TRP A 179 -53.62 -40.42 -21.12
C TRP A 179 -54.42 -41.62 -20.62
N THR A 180 -54.78 -42.49 -21.55
CA THR A 180 -55.50 -43.74 -21.29
C THR A 180 -54.56 -44.92 -21.43
N ASP A 181 -54.38 -45.72 -20.36
CA ASP A 181 -53.65 -46.99 -20.39
C ASP A 181 -54.63 -48.14 -20.13
N GLY A 182 -55.18 -48.70 -21.22
CA GLY A 182 -56.26 -49.68 -21.17
C GLY A 182 -57.55 -49.10 -20.58
N CYS A 183 -58.03 -49.65 -19.45
CA CYS A 183 -59.23 -49.18 -18.73
C CYS A 183 -58.94 -48.13 -17.64
N LYS A 184 -57.72 -47.57 -17.61
CA LYS A 184 -57.30 -46.59 -16.61
C LYS A 184 -57.03 -45.24 -17.25
N ASN A 185 -57.55 -44.18 -16.63
CA ASN A 185 -57.18 -42.80 -16.98
C ASN A 185 -56.06 -42.37 -16.04
N CYS A 186 -54.97 -41.89 -16.63
CA CYS A 186 -53.76 -41.49 -15.95
C CYS A 186 -53.48 -40.02 -16.22
N THR A 187 -52.92 -39.32 -15.24
CA THR A 187 -52.42 -37.95 -15.41
C THR A 187 -51.03 -37.82 -14.80
N CYS A 188 -50.20 -36.97 -15.39
CA CYS A 188 -48.87 -36.67 -14.89
C CYS A 188 -48.97 -35.59 -13.81
N THR A 189 -48.63 -35.91 -12.56
CA THR A 189 -48.72 -34.97 -11.43
C THR A 189 -47.50 -35.05 -10.51
N SER A 190 -47.18 -33.95 -9.82
CA SER A 190 -46.14 -33.95 -8.78
C SER A 190 -46.70 -34.54 -7.48
N LEU A 191 -46.20 -35.70 -7.04
CA LEU A 191 -46.47 -36.19 -5.68
C LEU A 191 -45.49 -35.53 -4.72
N SER A 192 -45.99 -34.61 -3.88
CA SER A 192 -45.18 -33.88 -2.90
C SER A 192 -44.94 -34.73 -1.65
N THR A 193 -43.80 -35.44 -1.58
CA THR A 193 -43.20 -35.85 -0.30
C THR A 193 -41.66 -35.89 -0.38
N SER A 194 -41.03 -34.85 0.17
CA SER A 194 -39.59 -34.67 0.50
C SER A 194 -38.66 -33.98 -0.54
N PRO A 195 -37.67 -33.18 -0.09
CA PRO A 195 -37.11 -32.09 -0.89
C PRO A 195 -35.83 -32.43 -1.68
N GLN A 196 -35.46 -33.70 -1.85
CA GLN A 196 -34.12 -34.02 -2.37
C GLN A 196 -34.01 -34.79 -3.68
N HIS A 197 -35.10 -35.19 -4.34
CA HIS A 197 -35.15 -35.57 -5.76
C HIS A 197 -36.63 -35.75 -6.10
N PHE A 198 -37.18 -35.06 -7.10
CA PHE A 198 -38.57 -35.23 -7.54
C PHE A 198 -38.65 -36.24 -8.70
N PRO A 199 -38.96 -37.53 -8.49
CA PRO A 199 -39.43 -38.37 -9.57
C PRO A 199 -40.90 -38.03 -9.85
N TYR A 200 -41.17 -37.37 -10.98
CA TYR A 200 -42.54 -37.26 -11.50
C TYR A 200 -43.10 -38.67 -11.78
N GLN A 201 -44.26 -38.99 -11.23
CA GLN A 201 -44.89 -40.30 -11.34
C GLN A 201 -46.30 -40.19 -11.96
N SER A 202 -46.74 -41.27 -12.61
CA SER A 202 -48.09 -41.37 -13.18
C SER A 202 -49.12 -41.79 -12.12
N ALA A 203 -50.18 -41.01 -11.96
CA ALA A 203 -51.32 -41.38 -11.12
C ALA A 203 -52.48 -41.90 -12.00
N CYS A 204 -52.85 -43.18 -11.85
CA CYS A 204 -53.90 -43.80 -12.66
C CYS A 204 -55.10 -44.25 -11.83
N ARG A 205 -56.33 -43.91 -12.26
CA ARG A 205 -57.57 -44.42 -11.65
C ARG A 205 -58.19 -45.48 -12.56
N SER A 206 -58.58 -46.62 -11.98
CA SER A 206 -59.32 -47.66 -12.71
C SER A 206 -60.82 -47.38 -12.63
N HIS A 207 -61.52 -47.47 -13.77
CA HIS A 207 -62.98 -47.47 -13.77
C HIS A 207 -63.49 -48.83 -13.26
N SER A 208 -63.78 -48.94 -11.96
CA SER A 208 -64.66 -49.99 -11.46
C SER A 208 -66.10 -49.58 -11.74
N LYS A 209 -66.69 -50.06 -12.85
CA LYS A 209 -68.16 -50.08 -12.96
C LYS A 209 -68.68 -51.09 -11.94
N ALA A 210 -69.15 -50.62 -10.80
CA ALA A 210 -70.00 -51.44 -9.93
C ALA A 210 -71.31 -51.68 -10.69
N VAL A 211 -71.51 -52.90 -11.21
CA VAL A 211 -72.83 -53.35 -11.66
C VAL A 211 -73.64 -53.60 -10.39
N VAL A 212 -74.61 -52.72 -10.12
CA VAL A 212 -75.63 -52.98 -9.10
C VAL A 212 -76.53 -54.09 -9.66
N LEU A 213 -76.30 -55.34 -9.21
CA LEU A 213 -77.24 -56.44 -9.44
C LEU A 213 -78.47 -56.19 -8.56
N LYS A 214 -79.58 -55.77 -9.17
CA LYS A 214 -80.91 -55.89 -8.53
C LYS A 214 -81.22 -57.38 -8.37
N ARG A 215 -81.34 -57.86 -7.13
CA ARG A 215 -82.01 -59.13 -6.85
C ARG A 215 -83.50 -58.91 -7.08
N GLY A 216 -84.03 -59.46 -8.17
CA GLY A 216 -85.46 -59.60 -8.37
C GLY A 216 -85.85 -61.00 -7.91
N ASP A 217 -86.80 -61.09 -7.00
CA ASP A 217 -87.64 -62.26 -6.77
C ASP A 217 -89.00 -61.76 -6.30
N GLU A 218 -90.03 -62.40 -6.86
CA GLU A 218 -91.47 -62.29 -6.58
C GLU A 218 -91.85 -62.29 -5.09
#